data_AF-A0A354D0M7-F1
#
_entry.id   AF-A0A354D0M7-F1
#
_cell.length_a   1.000
_cell.length_b   1.000
_cell.length_c   1.000
_cell.angle_alpha   90.00
_cell.angle_beta   90.00
_cell.angle_gamma   90.00
#
_symmetry.space_group_name_H-M   'P 1'
#
loop_
_entity.id
_entity.type
_entity.pdbx_description
1 polymer ?
#
loop_
_entity_poly.entity_id
_entity_poly.type
_entity_poly.pdbx_seq_one_letter_code
_entity_poly.pdbx_strand_id
1 'polypeptide(L)' 'PARSPAGTVPARSPVLAGLLLVKSAKMARYMNEHVWGIHVPDDLINRFERSGDARRECVTVTAELIRAVRGVADGMHLYA' A
#
# COMPACT_ATOMS: atom_id res chain seq x y z
N PRO A 1 -18.77 -11.44 27.21
CA PRO A 1 -18.99 -11.16 25.78
C PRO A 1 -18.74 -12.41 24.91
N ALA A 2 -19.82 -13.01 24.40
CA ALA A 2 -19.80 -14.26 23.66
C ALA A 2 -19.03 -14.11 22.33
N ARG A 3 -18.12 -15.05 22.06
CA ARG A 3 -17.52 -15.23 20.73
C ARG A 3 -18.60 -15.82 19.81
N SER A 4 -18.86 -15.17 18.69
CA SER A 4 -19.81 -15.63 17.67
C SER A 4 -19.28 -16.86 16.91
N PRO A 5 -20.12 -17.86 16.59
CA PRO A 5 -19.74 -18.99 15.75
C PRO A 5 -19.61 -18.51 14.29
N ALA A 6 -18.80 -19.23 13.51
CA ALA A 6 -18.34 -18.86 12.17
C ALA A 6 -19.39 -18.21 11.23
N GLY A 7 -18.95 -17.18 10.49
CA GLY A 7 -19.42 -16.95 9.12
C GLY A 7 -20.23 -15.67 8.80
N THR A 8 -20.42 -14.74 9.74
CA THR A 8 -21.01 -13.43 9.40
C THR A 8 -20.13 -12.30 9.91
N VAL A 9 -19.48 -11.60 8.98
CA VAL A 9 -18.81 -10.32 9.25
C VAL A 9 -19.93 -9.37 9.70
N PRO A 10 -19.95 -8.85 10.95
CA PRO A 10 -20.97 -7.91 11.37
C PRO A 10 -21.02 -6.73 10.40
N ALA A 11 -22.22 -6.19 10.15
CA ALA A 11 -22.52 -5.23 9.08
C ALA A 11 -21.65 -3.94 9.04
N ARG A 12 -20.77 -3.75 10.03
CA ARG A 12 -19.72 -2.73 10.10
C ARG A 12 -18.46 -3.25 10.79
N SER A 13 -17.84 -4.30 10.25
CA SER A 13 -16.49 -4.66 10.70
C SER A 13 -15.50 -3.61 10.22
N PRO A 14 -14.54 -3.17 11.07
CA PRO A 14 -13.51 -2.23 10.65
C PRO A 14 -12.74 -2.76 9.44
N VAL A 15 -12.56 -1.92 8.42
CA VAL A 15 -11.78 -2.22 7.23
C VAL A 15 -10.44 -1.50 7.33
N LEU A 16 -9.35 -2.24 7.10
CA LEU A 16 -8.00 -1.68 7.05
C LEU A 16 -7.52 -1.58 5.60
N ALA A 17 -6.99 -0.41 5.22
CA ALA A 17 -6.27 -0.27 3.97
C ALA A 17 -4.88 -0.92 4.12
N GLY A 18 -4.59 -1.95 3.32
CA GLY A 18 -3.26 -2.55 3.23
C GLY A 18 -2.35 -1.71 2.33
N LEU A 19 -1.21 -1.25 2.86
CA LEU A 19 -0.24 -0.43 2.14
C LEU A 19 1.10 -1.18 2.04
N LEU A 20 1.42 -1.62 0.82
CA LEU A 20 2.71 -2.23 0.49
C LEU A 20 3.71 -1.13 0.12
N LEU A 21 4.86 -1.11 0.81
CA LEU A 21 5.90 -0.13 0.58
C LEU A 21 6.72 -0.48 -0.67
N VAL A 22 6.69 0.40 -1.68
CA VAL A 22 7.59 0.32 -2.83
C VAL A 22 8.95 0.89 -2.42
N LYS A 23 10.00 0.06 -2.43
CA LYS A 23 11.33 0.42 -1.92
C LYS A 23 12.33 0.81 -3.02
N SER A 24 12.02 0.54 -4.29
CA SER A 24 12.89 0.85 -5.44
C SER A 24 12.15 0.77 -6.76
N ALA A 25 12.73 1.36 -7.82
CA ALA A 25 12.26 1.21 -9.19
C ALA A 25 12.27 -0.25 -9.65
N LYS A 26 13.33 -1.00 -9.30
CA LYS A 26 13.44 -2.43 -9.61
C LYS A 26 12.29 -3.24 -9.01
N MET A 27 11.94 -2.97 -7.75
CA MET A 27 10.80 -3.61 -7.09
C MET A 27 9.49 -3.26 -7.79
N ALA A 28 9.29 -2.00 -8.14
CA ALA A 28 8.08 -1.56 -8.83
C ALA A 28 7.90 -2.21 -10.22
N ARG A 29 8.97 -2.27 -11.02
CA ARG A 29 8.96 -2.99 -12.32
C ARG A 29 8.66 -4.48 -12.12
N TYR A 30 9.31 -5.12 -11.14
CA TYR A 30 9.05 -6.51 -10.81
C TYR A 30 7.58 -6.75 -10.44
N MET A 31 6.97 -5.86 -9.65
CA MET A 31 5.56 -5.94 -9.27
C MET A 31 4.63 -5.90 -10.49
N ASN A 32 4.88 -5.00 -11.46
CA ASN A 32 4.10 -4.92 -12.69
C ASN A 32 4.21 -6.18 -13.56
N GLU A 33 5.39 -6.79 -13.60
CA GLU A 33 5.67 -7.95 -14.44
C GLU A 33 5.17 -9.26 -13.83
N HIS A 34 5.21 -9.39 -12.50
CA HIS A 34 5.07 -10.69 -11.83
C HIS A 34 3.94 -10.77 -10.81
N VAL A 35 3.33 -9.66 -10.39
CA VAL A 35 2.28 -9.69 -9.36
C VAL A 35 0.93 -9.37 -9.97
N TRP A 36 0.12 -10.42 -10.11
CA TRP A 36 -1.22 -10.30 -10.70
C TRP A 36 -2.12 -9.37 -9.87
N GLY A 37 -2.79 -8.45 -10.55
CA GLY A 37 -3.66 -7.45 -9.92
C GLY A 37 -2.94 -6.23 -9.34
N ILE A 38 -1.61 -6.13 -9.49
CA ILE A 38 -0.84 -4.93 -9.14
C ILE A 38 -0.46 -4.15 -10.39
N HIS A 39 -0.58 -2.83 -10.30
CA HIS A 39 -0.06 -1.90 -11.28
C HIS A 39 0.54 -0.68 -10.56
N VAL A 40 1.84 -0.48 -10.74
CA VAL A 40 2.62 0.67 -10.26
C VAL A 40 2.78 1.65 -11.42
N PRO A 41 2.31 2.91 -11.30
CA PRO A 41 2.42 3.91 -12.35
C PRO A 41 3.87 4.22 -12.75
N ASP A 42 4.11 4.46 -14.04
CA ASP A 42 5.44 4.79 -14.56
C ASP A 42 6.05 6.04 -13.91
N ASP A 43 5.24 7.07 -13.61
CA ASP A 43 5.72 8.26 -12.92
C ASP A 43 6.33 7.95 -11.55
N LEU A 44 5.77 6.98 -10.84
CA LEU A 44 6.30 6.54 -9.55
C LEU A 44 7.61 5.77 -9.73
N ILE A 45 7.70 4.92 -10.74
CA ILE A 45 8.93 4.21 -11.10
C ILE A 45 10.03 5.22 -11.44
N ASN A 46 9.73 6.17 -12.31
CA ASN A 46 10.65 7.23 -12.74
C ASN A 46 11.11 8.12 -11.58
N ARG A 47 10.28 8.32 -10.54
CA ARG A 47 10.70 9.01 -9.31
C ARG A 47 11.76 8.23 -8.55
N PHE A 48 11.59 6.92 -8.41
CA PHE A 48 12.60 6.08 -7.77
C PHE A 48 13.90 5.98 -8.58
N GLU A 49 13.83 5.91 -9.91
CA GLU A 49 15.02 5.88 -10.78
C GLU A 49 15.84 7.17 -10.69
N ARG A 50 15.17 8.31 -10.53
CA ARG A 50 15.79 9.63 -10.38
C ARG A 50 16.19 9.97 -8.95
N SER A 51 15.74 9.19 -7.96
CA SER A 51 16.03 9.47 -6.57
C SER A 51 17.45 9.07 -6.20
N GLY A 52 18.21 10.01 -5.62
CA GLY A 52 19.50 9.72 -5.00
C GLY A 52 19.38 9.03 -3.62
N ASP A 53 18.18 8.97 -3.05
CA ASP A 53 17.88 8.31 -1.77
C ASP A 53 16.53 7.59 -1.86
N ALA A 54 16.58 6.31 -2.23
CA ALA A 54 15.40 5.48 -2.38
C ALA A 54 14.60 5.32 -1.08
N ARG A 55 15.26 5.38 0.09
CA ARG A 55 14.57 5.26 1.38
C ARG A 55 13.75 6.50 1.66
N ARG A 56 14.31 7.69 1.42
CA ARG A 56 13.58 8.95 1.56
C ARG A 56 12.42 9.04 0.55
N GLU A 57 12.62 8.56 -0.67
CA GLU A 57 11.56 8.54 -1.69
C GLU A 57 10.43 7.59 -1.28
N CYS A 58 10.75 6.39 -0.78
CA CYS A 58 9.77 5.45 -0.24
C CYS A 58 8.90 6.07 0.86
N VAL A 59 9.53 6.76 1.82
CA VAL A 59 8.79 7.46 2.89
C VAL A 59 7.89 8.56 2.31
N THR A 60 8.39 9.33 1.35
CA THR A 60 7.66 10.42 0.70
C THR A 60 6.42 9.91 -0.03
N VAL A 61 6.58 8.92 -0.90
CA VAL A 61 5.50 8.28 -1.67
C VAL A 61 4.48 7.64 -0.74
N THR A 62 4.95 6.93 0.30
CA THR A 62 4.06 6.30 1.27
C THR A 62 3.21 7.35 1.99
N ALA A 63 3.81 8.48 2.39
CA ALA A 63 3.09 9.57 3.03
C ALA A 63 2.08 10.24 2.09
N GLU A 64 2.37 10.35 0.79
CA GLU A 64 1.41 10.81 -0.22
C GLU A 64 0.22 9.84 -0.34
N LEU A 65 0.49 8.54 -0.44
CA LEU A 65 -0.55 7.51 -0.52
C LEU A 65 -1.44 7.51 0.72
N ILE A 66 -0.85 7.59 1.91
CA ILE A 66 -1.59 7.68 3.18
C ILE A 66 -2.55 8.88 3.19
N ARG A 67 -2.10 10.04 2.67
CA ARG A 67 -2.95 11.24 2.59
C ARG A 67 -4.09 11.04 1.58
N ALA A 68 -3.81 10.42 0.44
CA ALA A 68 -4.80 10.19 -0.61
C ALA A 68 -5.93 9.24 -0.18
N VAL A 69 -5.64 8.24 0.65
CA VAL A 69 -6.64 7.24 1.08
C VAL A 69 -7.21 7.53 2.48
N ARG A 70 -6.90 8.69 3.06
CA ARG A 70 -7.43 9.10 4.36
C ARG A 70 -8.96 9.19 4.29
N GLY A 71 -9.65 8.55 5.22
CA GLY A 71 -11.12 8.51 5.28
C GLY A 71 -11.76 7.43 4.41
N VAL A 72 -10.98 6.64 3.66
CA VAL A 72 -11.48 5.50 2.87
C VAL A 72 -11.59 4.23 3.72
N ALA A 73 -10.77 4.10 4.76
CA ALA A 73 -10.71 2.94 5.65
C ALA A 73 -10.63 3.39 7.12
N ASP A 74 -11.03 2.49 8.04
CA ASP A 74 -11.01 2.73 9.49
C ASP A 74 -9.59 2.70 10.08
N GLY A 75 -8.63 2.19 9.31
CA GLY A 75 -7.22 2.17 9.67
C GLY A 75 -6.34 1.70 8.53
N MET A 76 -5.05 1.51 8.82
CA MET A 76 -4.04 1.09 7.85
C MET A 76 -3.19 -0.04 8.40
N HIS A 77 -2.86 -0.99 7.54
CA HIS A 77 -1.85 -2.00 7.79
C HIS A 77 -0.66 -1.75 6.85
N LEU A 78 0.52 -1.52 7.43
CA LEU A 78 1.74 -1.31 6.68
C LEU A 78 2.51 -2.63 6.59
N TYR A 79 2.80 -3.07 5.36
CA TYR A 79 3.70 -4.21 5.13
C TYR A 79 5.15 -3.69 5.17
N ALA A 80 5.84 -3.93 6.27
CA ALA A 80 7.21 -3.45 6.53
C ALA A 80 8.28 -4.51 6.19
#